data_AF-A0A223S9A8-F1
#
_entry.id   AF-A0A223S9A8-F1
#
_cell.length_a   1.000
_cell.length_b   1.000
_cell.length_c   1.000
_cell.angle_alpha   90.00
_cell.angle_beta   90.00
_cell.angle_gamma   90.00
#
_symmetry.space_group_name_H-M   'P 1'
#
loop_
_entity.id
_entity.type
_entity.pdbx_description
1 polymer ?
#
loop_
_entity_poly.entity_id
_entity_poly.type
_entity_poly.pdbx_seq_one_letter_code
_entity_poly.pdbx_strand_id
1 'polypeptide(L)' 'MTSAISSTRFGDITVSYDPELPLLQRFTVRGRGGRIVRLGAPYGEARRALIRECKLSTDEASRLLERAAGVGSW' A
#
# COMPACT_ATOMS: atom_id res chain seq x y z
N MET A 1 8.17 -17.88 12.86
CA MET A 1 8.55 -16.84 11.89
C MET A 1 7.58 -15.70 12.10
N THR A 2 8.08 -14.54 12.52
CA THR A 2 7.26 -13.34 12.72
C THR A 2 7.13 -12.70 11.34
N SER A 3 6.01 -12.91 10.64
CA SER A 3 5.76 -12.24 9.36
C SER A 3 5.85 -10.73 9.61
N ALA A 4 6.84 -10.07 9.01
CA ALA A 4 7.08 -8.63 9.13
C ALA A 4 6.08 -7.86 8.27
N ILE A 5 4.79 -8.13 8.46
CA ILE A 5 3.72 -7.42 7.79
C ILE A 5 3.73 -6.00 8.35
N SER A 6 4.13 -5.07 7.50
CA SER A 6 4.07 -3.65 7.81
C SER A 6 2.75 -3.08 7.32
N SER A 7 2.21 -2.10 8.03
CA SER A 7 1.07 -1.35 7.56
C SER A 7 1.23 0.12 7.88
N THR A 8 0.78 0.95 6.95
CA THR A 8 0.78 2.40 7.10
C THR A 8 -0.59 2.95 6.75
N ARG A 9 -0.94 4.06 7.40
CA ARG A 9 -2.24 4.69 7.27
C ARG A 9 -2.08 6.14 6.82
N PHE A 10 -2.94 6.56 5.90
CA PHE A 10 -3.08 7.94 5.47
C PHE A 10 -4.55 8.31 5.43
N GLY A 11 -5.01 9.12 6.39
CA GLY A 11 -6.43 9.39 6.57
C GLY A 11 -7.23 8.10 6.81
N ASP A 12 -8.14 7.78 5.89
CA ASP A 12 -8.95 6.55 5.91
C ASP A 12 -8.38 5.41 5.07
N ILE A 13 -7.20 5.60 4.48
CA ILE A 13 -6.55 4.64 3.59
C ILE A 13 -5.50 3.88 4.39
N THR A 14 -5.49 2.55 4.24
CA THR A 14 -4.47 1.69 4.83
C THR A 14 -3.78 0.91 3.73
N VAL A 15 -2.45 0.93 3.73
CA VAL A 15 -1.61 0.10 2.87
C VAL A 15 -0.88 -0.89 3.75
N SER A 16 -0.98 -2.17 3.43
CA SER A 16 -0.20 -3.22 4.06
C SER A 16 0.83 -3.75 3.08
N TYR A 17 2.02 -4.06 3.59
CA TYR A 17 3.11 -4.68 2.86
C TYR A 17 3.50 -5.98 3.53
N ASP A 18 3.57 -7.06 2.75
CA ASP A 18 4.03 -8.37 3.18
C ASP A 18 5.21 -8.81 2.29
N PRO A 19 6.45 -8.87 2.82
CA PRO A 19 7.61 -9.28 2.05
C PRO A 19 7.64 -10.78 1.73
N GLU A 20 6.91 -11.61 2.48
CA GLU A 20 6.86 -13.07 2.31
C GLU A 20 5.96 -13.46 1.13
N LEU A 21 5.08 -12.55 0.68
CA LEU A 21 4.27 -12.74 -0.51
C LEU A 21 5.08 -12.59 -1.81
N PRO A 22 4.64 -13.24 -2.90
CA PRO A 22 5.18 -13.00 -4.24
C PRO A 22 5.18 -11.50 -4.58
N LEU A 23 6.15 -11.04 -5.36
CA LEU A 23 6.31 -9.62 -5.75
C LEU A 23 5.00 -8.97 -6.24
N LEU A 24 4.15 -9.75 -6.92
CA LEU A 24 2.86 -9.31 -7.45
C LEU A 24 1.77 -9.15 -6.39
N GLN A 25 2.00 -9.58 -5.15
CA GLN A 25 1.00 -9.62 -4.08
C GLN A 25 1.44 -8.88 -2.81
N ARG A 26 2.65 -8.29 -2.81
CA ARG A 26 3.21 -7.70 -1.59
C ARG A 26 2.40 -6.55 -1.02
N PHE A 27 1.65 -5.81 -1.84
CA PHE A 27 0.86 -4.68 -1.37
C PHE A 27 -0.63 -5.00 -1.30
N THR A 28 -1.27 -4.61 -0.20
CA THR A 28 -2.73 -4.58 -0.05
C THR A 28 -3.17 -3.15 0.23
N VAL A 29 -4.19 -2.67 -0.50
CA VAL A 29 -4.73 -1.32 -0.37
C VAL A 29 -6.18 -1.38 0.10
N ARG A 30 -6.45 -0.76 1.24
CA ARG A 30 -7.79 -0.53 1.79
C ARG A 30 -8.09 0.96 1.75
N GLY A 31 -9.19 1.34 1.12
CA GLY A 31 -9.60 2.74 0.94
C GLY A 31 -10.64 3.20 1.96
N ARG A 32 -11.22 4.36 1.67
CA ARG A 32 -12.14 5.09 2.55
C ARG A 32 -13.35 4.24 2.97
N GLY A 33 -13.63 4.18 4.27
CA GLY A 33 -14.73 3.39 4.84
C GLY A 33 -14.44 1.90 4.97
N GLY A 34 -13.18 1.47 4.92
CA GLY A 34 -12.79 0.06 5.07
C GLY A 34 -13.00 -0.77 3.81
N ARG A 35 -13.42 -0.15 2.69
CA ARG A 35 -13.57 -0.84 1.40
C ARG A 35 -12.20 -1.31 0.94
N ILE A 36 -12.09 -2.60 0.68
CA ILE A 36 -10.90 -3.17 0.04
C ILE A 36 -10.89 -2.68 -1.41
N VAL A 37 -9.85 -1.92 -1.75
CA VAL A 37 -9.64 -1.34 -3.08
C VAL A 37 -8.86 -2.34 -3.93
N ARG A 38 -7.81 -2.94 -3.36
CA ARG A 38 -7.05 -4.00 -4.03
C ARG A 38 -6.41 -4.95 -3.02
N LEU A 39 -6.60 -6.25 -3.23
CA LEU A 39 -5.89 -7.32 -2.50
C LEU A 39 -4.73 -7.78 -3.35
N GLY A 40 -3.51 -7.72 -2.81
CA GLY A 40 -2.31 -8.23 -3.45
C GLY A 40 -2.02 -7.61 -4.82
N ALA A 41 -1.15 -6.61 -4.85
CA ALA A 41 -0.75 -5.95 -6.09
C ALA A 41 0.76 -5.69 -6.16
N PRO A 42 1.37 -5.72 -7.36
CA PRO A 42 2.69 -5.15 -7.56
C PRO A 42 2.65 -3.63 -7.31
N TYR A 43 3.81 -3.04 -7.01
CA TYR A 43 3.95 -1.62 -6.66
C TYR A 43 3.19 -0.67 -7.60
N GLY A 44 3.35 -0.83 -8.92
CA GLY A 44 2.70 0.04 -9.90
C GLY A 44 1.18 -0.05 -9.92
N GLU A 45 0.61 -1.21 -9.59
CA GLU A 45 -0.84 -1.38 -9.48
C GLU A 45 -1.38 -0.84 -8.15
N ALA A 46 -0.66 -1.06 -7.05
CA ALA A 46 -0.99 -0.46 -5.77
C ALA A 46 -0.99 1.07 -5.86
N ARG A 47 0.00 1.66 -6.55
CA ARG A 47 0.08 3.10 -6.82
C ARG A 47 -1.09 3.58 -7.66
N ARG A 48 -1.46 2.85 -8.72
CA ARG A 48 -2.63 3.20 -9.56
C ARG A 48 -3.94 3.16 -8.77
N ALA A 49 -4.11 2.18 -7.88
CA ALA A 49 -5.28 2.08 -7.02
C ALA A 49 -5.39 3.28 -6.05
N LEU A 50 -4.27 3.67 -5.42
CA LEU A 50 -4.19 4.85 -4.57
C LEU A 50 -4.56 6.15 -5.32
N ILE A 51 -4.08 6.32 -6.55
CA ILE A 51 -4.37 7.52 -7.36
C ILE A 51 -5.83 7.52 -7.84
N ARG A 52 -6.29 6.43 -8.47
CA ARG A 52 -7.59 6.41 -9.16
C ARG A 52 -8.77 6.29 -8.20
N GLU A 53 -8.63 5.43 -7.21
CA GLU A 53 -9.72 5.03 -6.31
C GLU A 53 -9.67 5.81 -5.01
N CYS A 54 -8.46 6.07 -4.48
CA CYS A 54 -8.28 6.81 -3.24
C CYS A 54 -8.00 8.32 -3.44
N LYS A 55 -7.94 8.79 -4.69
CA LYS A 55 -7.75 10.20 -5.09
C LYS A 55 -6.48 10.85 -4.51
N LEU A 56 -5.46 10.05 -4.25
CA LEU A 56 -4.13 10.55 -3.85
C LEU A 56 -3.38 11.15 -5.04
N SER A 57 -2.52 12.12 -4.77
CA SER A 57 -1.52 12.53 -5.75
C SER A 57 -0.50 11.41 -5.99
N THR A 58 0.25 11.53 -7.09
CA THR A 58 1.33 10.59 -7.40
C THR A 58 2.34 10.48 -6.26
N ASP A 59 2.76 11.61 -5.70
CA ASP A 59 3.80 11.66 -4.69
C ASP A 59 3.32 11.09 -3.35
N GLU A 60 2.09 11.40 -2.95
CA GLU A 60 1.49 10.82 -1.74
C GLU A 60 1.34 9.31 -1.88
N ALA A 61 0.90 8.82 -3.05
CA ALA A 61 0.77 7.39 -3.30
C ALA A 61 2.13 6.67 -3.22
N SER A 62 3.17 7.21 -3.84
CA SER A 62 4.53 6.63 -3.80
C SER A 62 5.09 6.61 -2.38
N ARG A 63 5.03 7.73 -1.67
CA ARG A 63 5.51 7.83 -0.27
C ARG A 63 4.76 6.88 0.65
N LEU A 64 3.47 6.68 0.43
CA LEU A 64 2.68 5.75 1.23
C LEU A 64 3.12 4.29 1.01
N LEU A 65 3.38 3.89 -0.23
CA LEU A 65 3.90 2.55 -0.53
C LEU A 65 5.32 2.35 0.00
N GLU A 66 6.18 3.35 -0.11
CA GLU A 66 7.55 3.31 0.41
C GLU A 66 7.57 3.19 1.94
N ARG A 67 6.70 3.93 2.64
CA ARG A 67 6.50 3.80 4.09
C ARG A 67 6.00 2.42 4.46
N ALA A 68 5.03 1.87 3.71
CA ALA A 68 4.54 0.52 3.94
C ALA A 68 5.67 -0.51 3.79
N ALA A 69 6.49 -0.37 2.74
CA ALA A 69 7.60 -1.28 2.47
C ALA A 69 8.86 -1.03 3.32
N GLY A 70 8.88 0.02 4.14
CA GLY A 70 10.06 0.40 4.93
C GLY A 70 11.24 0.89 4.08
N VAL A 71 10.99 1.35 2.84
CA VAL A 71 12.02 1.81 1.90
C VAL A 71 12.25 3.33 2.00
N GLY A 72 11.30 4.05 2.61
CA GLY A 72 11.40 5.49 2.88
C GLY A 72 11.90 5.77 4.31
N SER A 73 13.20 5.61 4.53
CA SER A 73 13.91 6.30 5.61
C SER A 73 14.21 7.74 5.16
N TRP A 74 14.54 8.63 6.10
CA TRP A 74 14.88 10.07 5.98
C TRP A 74 13.71 11.03 6.21
#